data_AF-A0A5C8QMQ1-F1
#
_entry.id   AF-A0A5C8QMQ1-F1
#
_cell.length_a   1.000
_cell.length_b   1.000
_cell.length_c   1.000
_cell.angle_alpha   90.00
_cell.angle_beta   90.00
_cell.angle_gamma   90.00
#
_symmetry.space_group_name_H-M   'P 1'
#
loop_
_entity.id
_entity.type
_entity.pdbx_description
1 polymer ?
#
loop_
_entity_poly.entity_id
_entity_poly.type
_entity_poly.pdbx_seq_one_letter_code
_entity_poly.pdbx_strand_id
1 'polypeptide(L)'
;MTLWLAGMTITAERLLNHDVEDTTSSGAVPAAGWSISSFEGRRVSGVTTVNLLVNRTGADVAQSAADSGNIAGDPPVCTLPVGWRPPSTANGLFGNGVVDGEFSVNTAGVIIIRSISGNAGIVMGTNTRIFCTWI
;
A
#
# COMPACT_ATOMS: atom_id res chain seq x y z
N MET A 1 -20.19 11.51 7.86
CA MET A 1 -20.41 12.51 6.80
C MET A 1 -21.80 13.12 6.92
N THR A 2 -21.88 14.43 7.18
CA THR A 2 -23.15 15.16 7.14
C THR A 2 -23.62 15.30 5.69
N LEU A 3 -24.85 14.88 5.38
CA LEU A 3 -25.43 15.07 4.05
C LEU A 3 -25.72 16.55 3.80
N TRP A 4 -25.19 17.13 2.71
CA TRP A 4 -25.49 18.48 2.29
C TRP A 4 -26.86 18.52 1.60
N LEU A 5 -27.77 19.36 2.09
CA LEU A 5 -29.06 19.64 1.47
C LEU A 5 -29.09 21.06 0.91
N ALA A 6 -29.90 21.27 -0.11
CA ALA A 6 -30.13 22.59 -0.68
C ALA A 6 -30.67 23.56 0.39
N GLY A 7 -30.18 24.81 0.39
CA GLY A 7 -30.62 25.86 1.31
C GLY A 7 -30.01 25.79 2.72
N MET A 8 -29.09 24.86 2.97
CA MET A 8 -28.39 24.77 4.25
C MET A 8 -27.36 25.89 4.43
N THR A 9 -27.37 26.53 5.61
CA THR A 9 -26.33 27.49 5.99
C THR A 9 -24.97 26.80 6.13
N ILE A 10 -23.95 27.40 5.54
CA ILE A 10 -22.55 27.00 5.73
C ILE A 10 -22.12 27.47 7.12
N THR A 11 -21.80 26.53 8.01
CA THR A 11 -21.24 26.79 9.33
C THR A 11 -19.76 26.39 9.37
N ALA A 12 -19.01 26.91 10.34
CA ALA A 12 -17.60 26.55 10.51
C ALA A 12 -17.41 25.04 10.72
N GLU A 13 -18.27 24.39 11.51
CA GLU A 13 -18.24 22.93 11.72
C GLU A 13 -18.42 22.15 10.41
N ARG A 14 -19.21 22.68 9.47
CA ARG A 14 -19.44 22.02 8.18
C ARG A 14 -18.29 22.18 7.19
N LEU A 15 -17.50 23.24 7.33
CA LEU A 15 -16.27 23.42 6.58
C LEU A 15 -15.14 22.52 7.12
N LEU A 16 -15.23 22.07 8.38
CA LEU A 16 -14.29 21.17 9.05
C LEU A 16 -14.60 19.67 8.84
N ASN A 17 -15.22 19.30 7.73
CA ASN A 17 -15.60 17.91 7.46
C ASN A 17 -14.40 17.06 7.00
N HIS A 18 -13.71 16.47 7.97
CA HIS A 18 -12.68 15.45 7.81
C HIS A 18 -13.17 14.09 8.35
N ASP A 19 -14.49 13.88 8.31
CA ASP A 19 -15.09 12.61 8.69
C ASP A 19 -14.50 11.49 7.84
N VAL A 20 -14.34 10.32 8.47
CA VAL A 20 -13.97 9.11 7.75
C VAL A 20 -15.10 8.72 6.79
N GLU A 21 -14.76 8.61 5.51
CA GLU A 21 -15.69 8.24 4.44
C GLU A 21 -15.88 6.73 4.40
N ASP A 22 -14.78 5.99 4.47
CA ASP A 22 -14.78 4.53 4.41
C ASP A 22 -13.52 3.96 5.09
N THR A 23 -13.62 2.75 5.63
CA THR A 23 -12.49 1.99 6.15
C THR A 23 -12.62 0.51 5.82
N THR A 24 -11.48 -0.16 5.69
CA THR A 24 -11.44 -1.62 5.66
C THR A 24 -10.20 -2.11 6.37
N SER A 25 -10.27 -3.32 6.93
CA SER A 25 -9.12 -4.07 7.44
C SER A 25 -8.98 -5.45 6.79
N SER A 26 -9.73 -5.70 5.72
CA SER A 26 -9.81 -7.02 5.09
C SER A 26 -9.96 -6.95 3.57
N GLY A 27 -9.79 -8.10 2.89
CA GLY A 27 -9.98 -8.24 1.45
C GLY A 27 -8.71 -8.10 0.60
N ALA A 28 -7.59 -7.69 1.19
CA ALA A 28 -6.30 -7.81 0.54
C ALA A 28 -5.88 -9.29 0.44
N VAL A 29 -5.37 -9.69 -0.72
CA VAL A 29 -5.02 -11.09 -1.01
C VAL A 29 -3.50 -11.21 -1.22
N PRO A 30 -2.78 -12.02 -0.44
CA PRO A 30 -1.33 -12.19 -0.62
C PRO A 30 -1.01 -12.88 -1.94
N ALA A 31 0.10 -12.51 -2.56
CA ALA A 31 0.69 -13.27 -3.65
C ALA A 31 1.46 -14.50 -3.10
N ALA A 32 1.89 -15.39 -3.99
CA ALA A 32 2.62 -16.59 -3.60
C ALA A 32 3.92 -16.24 -2.85
N GLY A 33 4.16 -16.93 -1.72
CA GLY A 33 5.31 -16.71 -0.84
C GLY A 33 5.24 -15.42 -0.01
N TRP A 34 4.08 -14.79 0.07
CA TRP A 34 3.82 -13.70 1.01
C TRP A 34 2.67 -14.06 1.93
N SER A 35 2.65 -13.46 3.12
CA SER A 35 1.46 -13.39 3.97
C SER A 35 1.20 -11.95 4.38
N ILE A 36 -0.07 -11.60 4.60
CA ILE A 36 -0.46 -10.29 5.09
C ILE A 36 -0.63 -10.40 6.61
N SER A 37 0.19 -9.67 7.35
CA SER A 37 0.13 -9.59 8.81
C SER A 37 -0.92 -8.56 9.26
N SER A 38 -1.02 -7.44 8.53
CA SER A 38 -2.11 -6.47 8.70
C SER A 38 -2.38 -5.70 7.40
N PHE A 39 -3.63 -5.26 7.25
CA PHE A 39 -4.07 -4.34 6.20
C PHE A 39 -5.04 -3.34 6.82
N GLU A 40 -4.87 -2.08 6.47
CA GLU A 40 -5.80 -1.00 6.79
C GLU A 40 -5.94 -0.10 5.55
N GLY A 41 -7.18 0.08 5.11
CA GLY A 41 -7.56 1.11 4.14
C GLY A 41 -8.39 2.17 4.84
N ARG A 42 -8.11 3.44 4.56
CA ARG A 42 -8.91 4.57 5.07
C ARG A 42 -9.14 5.63 3.98
N ARG A 43 -10.37 6.12 3.86
CA ARG A 43 -10.70 7.28 3.01
C ARG A 43 -11.18 8.45 3.85
N VAL A 44 -10.59 9.62 3.61
CA VAL A 44 -10.96 10.87 4.28
C VAL A 44 -10.80 12.01 3.29
N SER A 45 -11.85 12.79 3.08
CA SER A 45 -11.84 13.98 2.22
C SER A 45 -11.32 13.70 0.80
N GLY A 46 -11.74 12.58 0.21
CA GLY A 46 -11.30 12.13 -1.12
C GLY A 46 -9.87 11.57 -1.19
N VAL A 47 -9.11 11.53 -0.09
CA VAL A 47 -7.79 10.90 -0.04
C VAL A 47 -7.95 9.46 0.42
N THR A 48 -7.47 8.51 -0.38
CA THR A 48 -7.38 7.09 -0.01
C THR A 48 -5.98 6.77 0.46
N THR A 49 -5.86 6.22 1.67
CA THR A 49 -4.61 5.66 2.18
C THR A 49 -4.75 4.16 2.38
N VAL A 50 -3.66 3.45 2.12
CA VAL A 50 -3.53 2.03 2.46
C VAL A 50 -2.22 1.80 3.20
N ASN A 51 -2.30 1.01 4.26
CA ASN A 51 -1.17 0.57 5.07
C ASN A 51 -1.19 -0.95 5.15
N LEU A 52 -0.08 -1.59 4.83
CA LEU A 52 0.09 -3.03 4.89
C LEU A 52 1.35 -3.40 5.66
N LEU A 53 1.24 -4.43 6.48
CA LEU A 53 2.37 -5.19 6.99
C LEU A 53 2.34 -6.56 6.34
N VAL A 54 3.38 -6.90 5.59
CA VAL A 54 3.50 -8.18 4.90
C VAL A 54 4.73 -8.94 5.38
N ASN A 55 4.65 -10.26 5.41
CA ASN A 55 5.78 -11.12 5.73
C ASN A 55 6.19 -11.93 4.50
N ARG A 56 7.50 -12.03 4.25
CA ARG A 56 8.03 -12.91 3.21
C ARG A 56 8.06 -14.35 3.72
N THR A 57 7.22 -15.22 3.18
CA THR A 57 7.11 -16.64 3.58
C THR A 57 7.78 -17.61 2.61
N GLY A 58 8.00 -17.19 1.35
CA GLY A 58 8.77 -17.97 0.37
C GLY A 58 10.27 -17.68 0.42
N ALA A 59 11.01 -18.17 -0.59
CA ALA A 59 12.45 -17.92 -0.74
C ALA A 59 12.78 -16.42 -0.83
N ASP A 60 14.02 -16.05 -0.47
CA ASP A 60 14.49 -14.67 -0.50
C ASP A 60 14.22 -13.98 -1.85
N VAL A 61 13.81 -12.72 -1.79
CA VAL A 61 13.69 -11.87 -2.98
C VAL A 61 15.01 -11.14 -3.17
N ALA A 62 15.83 -11.63 -4.11
CA ALA A 62 17.13 -11.06 -4.40
C ALA A 62 17.06 -9.83 -5.32
N GLN A 63 18.13 -9.04 -5.30
CA GLN A 63 18.38 -8.08 -6.37
C GLN A 63 18.68 -8.80 -7.70
N SER A 64 18.38 -8.15 -8.82
CA SER A 64 18.70 -8.62 -10.18
C SER A 64 20.21 -8.76 -10.43
N ALA A 65 21.01 -7.90 -9.80
CA ALA A 65 22.46 -8.00 -9.68
C ALA A 65 22.89 -7.40 -8.34
N ALA A 66 24.03 -7.84 -7.79
CA ALA A 66 24.58 -7.29 -6.55
C ALA A 66 24.77 -5.77 -6.66
N ASP A 67 24.39 -5.04 -5.62
CA ASP A 67 24.46 -3.57 -5.53
C ASP A 67 23.65 -2.80 -6.59
N SER A 68 22.79 -3.46 -7.37
CA SER A 68 22.00 -2.79 -8.42
C SER A 68 20.83 -1.99 -7.88
N GLY A 69 20.35 -2.33 -6.69
CA GLY A 69 19.12 -1.80 -6.11
C GLY A 69 17.83 -2.25 -6.82
N ASN A 70 17.93 -2.94 -7.97
CA ASN A 70 16.79 -3.43 -8.73
C ASN A 70 16.40 -4.82 -8.27
N ILE A 71 15.12 -5.08 -8.04
CA ILE A 71 14.63 -6.39 -7.62
C ILE A 71 14.47 -7.32 -8.82
N ALA A 72 14.84 -8.59 -8.65
CA ALA A 72 14.73 -9.57 -9.72
C ALA A 72 13.25 -9.89 -10.02
N GLY A 73 12.81 -9.58 -11.25
CA GLY A 73 11.52 -10.00 -11.79
C GLY A 73 10.30 -9.29 -11.21
N ASP A 74 10.48 -8.18 -10.48
CA ASP A 74 9.41 -7.33 -9.94
C ASP A 74 8.25 -8.14 -9.33
N PRO A 75 8.48 -8.87 -8.22
CA PRO A 75 7.52 -9.83 -7.72
C PRO A 75 6.27 -9.13 -7.16
N PRO A 76 5.07 -9.69 -7.44
CA PRO A 76 3.87 -9.24 -6.77
C PRO A 76 3.91 -9.62 -5.28
N VAL A 77 3.41 -8.72 -4.43
CA VAL A 77 3.34 -8.90 -2.98
C VAL A 77 1.93 -9.28 -2.55
N CYS A 78 0.95 -8.49 -2.98
CA CYS A 78 -0.46 -8.72 -2.71
C CYS A 78 -1.32 -7.96 -3.72
N THR A 79 -2.63 -8.24 -3.70
CA THR A 79 -3.64 -7.52 -4.46
C THR A 79 -4.62 -6.85 -3.51
N LEU A 80 -4.82 -5.55 -3.70
CA LEU A 80 -5.80 -4.76 -2.96
C LEU A 80 -7.25 -5.12 -3.36
N PRO A 81 -8.19 -5.08 -2.42
CA PRO A 81 -9.59 -5.37 -2.70
C PRO A 81 -10.17 -4.35 -3.68
N VAL A 82 -11.19 -4.77 -4.45
CA VAL A 82 -11.95 -3.87 -5.33
C VAL A 82 -12.51 -2.70 -4.50
N GLY A 83 -12.48 -1.50 -5.07
CA GLY A 83 -12.79 -0.24 -4.37
C GLY A 83 -11.56 0.41 -3.76
N TRP A 84 -10.57 -0.35 -3.28
CA TRP A 84 -9.34 0.15 -2.65
C TRP A 84 -8.14 0.18 -3.61
N ARG A 85 -8.41 0.32 -4.91
CA ARG A 85 -7.40 0.32 -5.97
C ARG A 85 -7.21 1.75 -6.47
N PRO A 86 -5.98 2.16 -6.82
CA PRO A 86 -5.75 3.51 -7.31
C PRO A 86 -6.31 3.67 -8.74
N PRO A 87 -6.76 4.87 -9.12
CA PRO A 87 -7.30 5.14 -10.47
C PRO A 87 -6.20 5.17 -11.55
N SER A 88 -4.94 5.35 -11.15
CA SER A 88 -3.75 5.27 -11.99
C SER A 88 -2.64 4.55 -11.23
N THR A 89 -1.56 4.14 -11.90
CA THR A 89 -0.43 3.53 -11.21
C THR A 89 0.14 4.49 -10.17
N ALA A 90 0.12 4.09 -8.90
CA ALA A 90 0.71 4.84 -7.81
C ALA A 90 2.04 4.20 -7.40
N ASN A 91 3.03 5.01 -7.00
CA ASN A 91 4.27 4.51 -6.44
C ASN A 91 4.35 4.89 -4.96
N GLY A 92 5.06 4.08 -4.18
CA GLY A 92 5.27 4.33 -2.77
C GLY A 92 6.57 3.74 -2.28
N LEU A 93 6.86 4.00 -1.02
CA LEU A 93 8.03 3.46 -0.34
C LEU A 93 7.62 2.33 0.60
N PHE A 94 8.38 1.24 0.57
CA PHE A 94 8.29 0.19 1.56
C PHE A 94 9.56 0.15 2.39
N GLY A 95 9.47 -0.46 3.57
CA GLY A 95 10.66 -0.69 4.39
C GLY A 95 10.41 -1.52 5.62
N ASN A 96 11.50 -2.02 6.21
CA ASN A 96 11.46 -2.77 7.47
C ASN A 96 12.31 -2.13 8.58
N GLY A 97 12.93 -0.97 8.32
CA GLY A 97 13.84 -0.26 9.22
C GLY A 97 15.31 -0.68 9.09
N VAL A 98 15.62 -1.64 8.21
CA VAL A 98 16.98 -2.04 7.82
C VAL A 98 17.19 -1.82 6.32
N VAL A 99 16.21 -2.23 5.52
CA VAL A 99 16.15 -2.03 4.07
C VAL A 99 14.84 -1.33 3.71
N ASP A 100 14.93 -0.48 2.70
CA ASP A 100 13.83 0.34 2.18
C ASP A 100 13.85 0.28 0.65
N GLY A 101 12.73 0.54 -0.01
CA GLY A 101 12.67 0.47 -1.47
C GLY A 101 11.39 1.04 -2.04
N GLU A 102 11.28 0.97 -3.36
CA GLU A 102 10.10 1.44 -4.09
C GLU A 102 9.20 0.26 -4.47
N PHE A 103 7.90 0.47 -4.35
CA PHE A 103 6.89 -0.37 -4.95
C PHE A 103 5.96 0.46 -5.83
N SER A 104 5.24 -0.23 -6.71
CA SER A 104 4.13 0.32 -7.49
C SER A 104 2.85 -0.42 -7.17
N VAL A 105 1.72 0.26 -7.29
CA VAL A 105 0.37 -0.31 -7.24
C VAL A 105 -0.31 0.04 -8.54
N ASN A 106 -0.64 -0.97 -9.35
CA ASN A 106 -1.34 -0.74 -10.60
C ASN A 106 -2.86 -0.59 -10.39
N THR A 107 -3.60 -0.26 -11.45
CA THR A 107 -5.06 -0.09 -11.41
C THR A 107 -5.82 -1.39 -11.12
N ALA A 108 -5.19 -2.55 -11.29
CA ALA A 108 -5.72 -3.84 -10.85
C ALA A 108 -5.48 -4.09 -9.34
N GLY A 109 -4.85 -3.15 -8.63
CA GLY A 109 -4.57 -3.23 -7.20
C GLY A 109 -3.38 -4.11 -6.85
N VAL A 110 -2.61 -4.58 -7.83
CA VAL A 110 -1.45 -5.44 -7.57
C VAL A 110 -0.29 -4.57 -7.11
N ILE A 111 0.22 -4.88 -5.92
CA ILE A 111 1.41 -4.27 -5.35
C ILE A 111 2.64 -5.04 -5.83
N ILE A 112 3.58 -4.33 -6.45
CA ILE A 112 4.79 -4.88 -7.05
C ILE A 112 6.00 -4.14 -6.50
N ILE A 113 6.93 -4.88 -5.89
CA ILE A 113 8.20 -4.34 -5.40
C ILE A 113 9.18 -4.22 -6.57
N ARG A 114 9.82 -3.05 -6.72
CA ARG A 114 10.69 -2.73 -7.87
C ARG A 114 12.15 -2.53 -7.47
N SER A 115 12.38 -1.93 -6.31
CA SER A 115 13.74 -1.63 -5.85
C SER A 115 13.92 -1.90 -4.36
N ILE A 116 15.16 -2.00 -3.93
CA ILE A 116 15.52 -2.15 -2.52
C ILE A 116 16.92 -1.58 -2.24
N SER A 117 17.11 -1.02 -1.06
CA SER A 117 18.40 -0.60 -0.54
C SER A 117 19.15 -1.78 0.09
N GLY A 118 20.49 -1.76 0.00
CA GLY A 118 21.36 -2.79 0.55
C GLY A 118 21.34 -4.12 -0.23
N ASN A 119 22.28 -5.02 0.08
CA ASN A 119 22.62 -6.13 -0.82
C ASN A 119 21.90 -7.45 -0.55
N ALA A 120 21.18 -7.54 0.58
CA ALA A 120 20.56 -8.79 1.03
C ALA A 120 19.19 -9.06 0.38
N GLY A 121 18.60 -8.08 -0.31
CA GLY A 121 17.23 -8.21 -0.80
C GLY A 121 16.21 -8.31 0.35
N ILE A 122 15.07 -8.96 0.10
CA ILE A 122 14.06 -9.24 1.12
C ILE A 122 14.19 -10.69 1.55
N VAL A 123 14.78 -10.87 2.73
CA VAL A 123 15.02 -12.19 3.32
C VAL A 123 13.72 -12.82 3.81
N MET A 124 13.60 -14.14 3.69
CA MET A 124 12.52 -14.91 4.26
C MET A 124 12.34 -14.63 5.77
N GLY A 125 11.09 -14.57 6.21
CA GLY A 125 10.72 -14.30 7.60
C GLY A 125 10.72 -12.81 7.95
N THR A 126 11.16 -11.92 7.06
CA THR A 126 11.14 -10.48 7.33
C THR A 126 9.76 -9.87 7.12
N ASN A 127 9.41 -8.93 8.00
CA ASN A 127 8.21 -8.12 7.85
C ASN A 127 8.55 -6.81 7.15
N THR A 128 7.74 -6.43 6.17
CA THR A 128 7.88 -5.19 5.41
C THR A 128 6.61 -4.35 5.53
N ARG A 129 6.78 -3.06 5.82
CA ARG A 129 5.70 -2.07 5.87
C ARG A 129 5.57 -1.41 4.51
N ILE A 130 4.34 -1.28 4.03
CA ILE A 130 3.99 -0.68 2.75
C ILE A 130 2.93 0.38 3.03
N PHE A 131 3.20 1.61 2.61
CA PHE A 131 2.24 2.71 2.73
C PHE A 131 2.07 3.40 1.39
N CYS A 132 0.82 3.61 0.97
CA CYS A 132 0.50 4.33 -0.25
C CYS A 132 -0.69 5.26 -0.02
N THR A 133 -0.72 6.35 -0.78
CA THR A 133 -1.82 7.32 -0.79
C THR A 133 -2.11 7.75 -2.21
N TRP A 134 -3.39 7.98 -2.52
CA TRP A 134 -3.86 8.54 -3.78
C TRP A 134 -5.20 9.25 -3.60
N ILE A 135 -5.63 9.92 -4.66
CA ILE A 135 -6.94 10.58 -4.79
C ILE A 135 -7.71 9.84 -5.87
#